data_AF-A0A8B6GZV8-F1
#
_entry.id   AF-A0A8B6GZV8-F1
#
_cell.length_a   1.000
_cell.length_b   1.000
_cell.length_c   1.000
_cell.angle_alpha   90.00
_cell.angle_beta   90.00
_cell.angle_gamma   90.00
#
_symmetry.space_group_name_H-M   'P 1'
#
loop_
_entity.id
_entity.type
_entity.pdbx_description
1 polymer ?
#
loop_
_entity_poly.entity_id
_entity_poly.type
_entity_poly.pdbx_seq_one_letter_code
_entity_poly.pdbx_strand_id
1 'polypeptide(L)'
;MSICEVLLSNPDKLFPVFDAAMVESQSVLMINHRLKNVMNVKKHIHARIMSLPVCPELTRTTLPRTADVDSFLSITGTVIRTTVMKMLEYEKDYICAKCRSIFTVEVLTLN
;
A
#
# COMPACT_ATOMS: atom_id res chain seq x y z
N MET A 1 -16.85 -12.77 12.65
CA MET A 1 -15.75 -11.78 12.71
C MET A 1 -16.10 -10.66 11.75
N SER A 2 -16.12 -9.41 12.21
CA SER A 2 -16.46 -8.28 11.32
C SER A 2 -15.23 -7.87 10.49
N ILE A 3 -15.44 -7.35 9.28
CA ILE A 3 -14.33 -6.87 8.42
C ILE A 3 -13.46 -5.81 9.12
N CYS A 4 -14.07 -5.00 9.99
CA CYS A 4 -13.38 -3.98 10.78
C CYS A 4 -12.40 -4.60 11.78
N GLU A 5 -12.74 -5.73 12.39
CA GLU A 5 -11.88 -6.42 13.36
C GLU A 5 -10.64 -7.02 12.69
N VAL A 6 -10.81 -7.56 11.48
CA VAL A 6 -9.70 -8.07 10.67
C VAL A 6 -8.80 -6.92 10.22
N LEU A 7 -9.39 -5.78 9.85
CA LEU A 7 -8.63 -4.59 9.47
C LEU A 7 -7.72 -4.10 10.60
N LEU A 8 -8.25 -4.02 11.81
CA LEU A 8 -7.49 -3.50 12.95
C LEU A 8 -6.43 -4.48 13.46
N SER A 9 -6.64 -5.80 13.28
CA SER A 9 -5.71 -6.82 13.75
C SER A 9 -4.62 -7.20 12.73
N ASN A 10 -4.90 -7.10 11.42
CA ASN A 10 -3.99 -7.51 10.36
C ASN A 10 -4.14 -6.59 9.13
N PRO A 11 -3.78 -5.30 9.23
CA PRO A 11 -3.93 -4.34 8.13
C PRO A 11 -3.17 -4.79 6.87
N ASP A 12 -1.93 -5.26 7.01
CA ASP A 12 -1.04 -5.60 5.88
C ASP A 12 -1.58 -6.72 4.99
N LYS A 13 -2.38 -7.62 5.56
CA LYS A 13 -3.04 -8.70 4.81
C LYS A 13 -4.34 -8.26 4.17
N LEU A 14 -5.04 -7.30 4.77
CA LEU A 14 -6.36 -6.88 4.31
C LEU A 14 -6.29 -5.81 3.21
N PHE A 15 -5.31 -4.90 3.25
CA PHE A 15 -5.15 -3.89 2.21
C PHE A 15 -5.00 -4.47 0.79
N PRO A 16 -4.21 -5.53 0.54
CA PRO A 16 -4.14 -6.19 -0.76
C PRO A 16 -5.49 -6.73 -1.25
N VAL A 17 -6.36 -7.19 -0.33
CA VAL A 17 -7.70 -7.66 -0.67
C VAL A 17 -8.58 -6.50 -1.13
N PHE A 18 -8.48 -5.34 -0.48
CA PHE A 18 -9.18 -4.14 -0.93
C PHE A 18 -8.68 -3.64 -2.28
N ASP A 19 -7.37 -3.67 -2.52
CA ASP A 19 -6.78 -3.29 -3.81
C ASP A 19 -7.31 -4.19 -4.93
N ALA A 20 -7.32 -5.51 -4.70
CA ALA A 20 -7.89 -6.47 -5.65
C ALA A 20 -9.38 -6.23 -5.91
N ALA A 21 -10.18 -6.03 -4.86
CA ALA A 21 -11.61 -5.77 -4.97
C ALA A 21 -11.91 -4.47 -5.73
N MET A 22 -11.07 -3.44 -5.59
CA MET A 22 -11.20 -2.20 -6.36
C MET A 22 -10.83 -2.39 -7.83
N VAL A 23 -9.84 -3.23 -8.17
CA VAL A 23 -9.52 -3.59 -9.56
C VAL A 23 -10.68 -4.37 -10.20
N GLU A 24 -11.26 -5.30 -9.46
CA GLU A 24 -12.43 -6.06 -9.90
C GLU A 24 -13.64 -5.12 -10.13
N SER A 25 -13.90 -4.24 -9.17
CA SER A 25 -14.99 -3.26 -9.26
C SER A 25 -14.84 -2.33 -10.47
N GLN A 26 -13.62 -1.87 -10.77
CA GLN A 26 -13.33 -1.10 -11.98
C GLN A 26 -13.62 -1.89 -13.26
N SER A 27 -13.30 -3.18 -13.27
CA SER A 27 -13.53 -4.06 -14.42
C SER A 27 -15.03 -4.25 -14.68
N VAL A 28 -15.80 -4.48 -13.62
CA VAL A 28 -17.27 -4.57 -13.68
C VAL A 28 -17.88 -3.25 -14.13
N LEU A 29 -17.41 -2.11 -13.61
CA LEU A 29 -17.86 -0.79 -14.03
C LEU A 29 -17.57 -0.54 -15.50
N MET A 30 -16.37 -0.86 -15.96
CA MET A 30 -15.96 -0.67 -17.37
C MET A 30 -16.82 -1.48 -18.33
N ILE A 31 -17.17 -2.73 -18.00
CA ILE A 31 -18.02 -3.58 -18.85
C ILE A 31 -19.42 -2.97 -19.02
N ASN A 32 -19.98 -2.41 -17.95
CA ASN A 32 -21.34 -1.89 -17.91
C ASN A 32 -21.46 -0.42 -18.34
N HIS A 33 -20.35 0.30 -18.52
CA HIS A 33 -20.36 1.73 -18.79
C HIS A 33 -20.48 2.05 -20.30
N ARG A 34 -21.25 3.09 -20.63
CA ARG A 34 -21.50 3.51 -22.04
C ARG A 34 -20.22 3.93 -22.77
N LEU A 35 -19.23 4.45 -22.03
CA LEU A 35 -17.94 4.92 -22.54
C LEU A 35 -16.81 3.88 -22.42
N LYS A 36 -17.13 2.58 -22.36
CA LYS A 36 -16.12 1.51 -22.16
C LYS A 36 -14.90 1.59 -23.09
N ASN A 37 -15.08 2.08 -24.31
CA ASN A 37 -14.01 2.18 -25.33
C ASN A 37 -12.94 3.24 -25.01
N VAL A 38 -13.22 4.18 -24.09
CA VAL A 38 -12.30 5.23 -23.67
C VAL A 38 -11.88 5.09 -22.20
N MET A 39 -12.23 3.98 -21.55
CA MET A 39 -11.88 3.69 -20.17
C MET A 39 -10.73 2.67 -20.10
N ASN A 40 -9.96 2.73 -19.03
CA ASN A 40 -8.90 1.76 -18.75
C ASN A 40 -8.88 1.42 -17.25
N VAL A 41 -8.62 0.16 -16.93
CA VAL A 41 -8.53 -0.33 -15.56
C VAL A 41 -7.14 -0.02 -15.00
N LYS A 42 -7.08 0.72 -13.90
CA LYS A 42 -5.82 0.98 -13.20
C LYS A 42 -5.48 -0.21 -12.31
N LYS A 43 -4.39 -0.90 -12.65
CA LYS A 43 -3.91 -2.08 -11.91
C LYS A 43 -3.13 -1.73 -10.63
N HIS A 44 -2.47 -0.57 -10.60
CA HIS A 44 -1.70 -0.08 -9.47
C HIS A 44 -2.51 0.97 -8.71
N ILE A 45 -3.37 0.50 -7.81
CA ILE A 45 -4.22 1.32 -6.96
C ILE A 45 -4.05 0.84 -5.52
N HIS A 46 -4.24 1.75 -4.56
CA HIS A 46 -4.12 1.44 -3.15
C HIS A 46 -5.30 2.02 -2.37
N ALA A 47 -5.97 1.18 -1.60
CA ALA A 47 -7.07 1.57 -0.74
C ALA A 47 -6.51 2.38 0.44
N ARG A 48 -7.04 3.59 0.64
CA ARG A 48 -6.68 4.43 1.77
C ARG A 48 -7.86 4.60 2.71
N ILE A 49 -7.78 3.94 3.86
CA ILE A 49 -8.76 4.14 4.92
C ILE A 49 -8.34 5.36 5.74
N MET A 50 -9.27 6.28 5.91
CA MET A 50 -9.08 7.53 6.64
C MET A 50 -10.13 7.66 7.73
N SER A 51 -9.95 8.63 8.64
CA SER A 51 -10.93 8.97 9.67
C SER A 51 -11.28 7.79 10.58
N LEU A 52 -10.26 7.15 11.15
CA LEU A 52 -10.45 6.18 12.24
C LEU A 52 -11.18 6.84 13.42
N PRO A 53 -12.00 6.08 14.16
CA PRO A 53 -12.67 6.61 15.35
C PRO A 53 -11.65 7.12 16.36
N VAL A 54 -12.00 8.21 17.04
CA VAL A 54 -11.13 8.85 18.03
C VAL A 54 -11.18 8.05 19.32
N CYS A 55 -10.30 7.06 19.44
CA CYS A 55 -10.11 6.29 20.66
C CYS A 55 -8.61 6.08 20.95
N PRO A 56 -8.18 5.98 22.23
CA PRO A 56 -6.77 5.87 22.61
C PRO A 56 -6.04 4.67 21.99
N GLU A 57 -6.79 3.62 21.65
CA GLU A 57 -6.29 2.40 21.01
C GLU A 57 -5.85 2.66 19.58
N LEU A 58 -6.56 3.54 18.86
CA LEU A 58 -6.37 3.80 17.43
C LEU A 58 -5.77 5.17 17.13
N THR A 59 -5.80 6.11 18.08
CA THR A 59 -5.33 7.49 17.88
C THR A 59 -4.21 7.83 18.83
N ARG A 60 -3.11 8.38 18.29
CA ARG A 60 -1.97 8.84 19.08
C ARG A 60 -1.62 10.28 18.72
N THR A 61 -1.36 11.08 19.74
CA THR A 61 -0.86 12.46 19.63
C THR A 61 0.65 12.57 19.91
N THR A 62 1.24 11.50 20.43
CA THR A 62 2.67 11.35 20.70
C THR A 62 3.29 10.32 19.76
N LEU A 63 4.62 10.29 19.69
CA LEU A 63 5.35 9.30 18.89
C LEU A 63 4.97 7.86 19.30
N PRO A 64 4.80 6.93 18.33
CA PRO A 64 4.54 5.52 18.60
C PRO A 64 5.66 4.87 19.42
N ARG A 65 5.28 3.87 20.23
CA ARG A 65 6.18 3.05 21.05
C ARG A 65 6.31 1.64 20.48
N THR A 66 7.24 0.86 21.01
CA THR A 66 7.42 -0.56 20.61
C THR A 66 6.15 -1.41 20.82
N ALA A 67 5.27 -1.02 21.74
CA ALA A 67 3.98 -1.68 21.93
C ALA A 67 3.00 -1.48 20.76
N ASP A 68 3.27 -0.51 19.88
CA ASP A 68 2.43 -0.17 18.74
C ASP A 68 2.87 -0.86 17.44
N VAL A 69 3.85 -1.75 17.51
CA VAL A 69 4.27 -2.57 16.37
C VAL A 69 3.06 -3.39 15.89
N ASP A 70 2.89 -3.45 14.57
CA ASP A 70 1.77 -4.09 13.86
C ASP A 70 0.37 -3.52 14.15
N SER A 71 0.28 -2.39 14.86
CA SER A 71 -1.00 -1.72 15.14
C SER A 71 -1.39 -0.72 14.05
N PHE A 72 -2.66 -0.75 13.62
CA PHE A 72 -3.18 0.24 12.68
C PHE A 72 -3.56 1.55 13.41
N LEU A 73 -2.71 2.58 13.31
CA LEU A 73 -2.82 3.82 14.08
C LEU A 73 -3.03 5.06 13.21
N SER A 74 -3.82 6.00 13.73
CA SER A 74 -3.91 7.39 13.28
C SER A 74 -3.07 8.28 14.19
N ILE A 75 -2.07 8.95 13.61
CA ILE A 75 -1.14 9.80 14.36
C ILE A 75 -1.34 11.25 13.93
N THR A 76 -1.57 12.13 14.91
CA THR A 76 -1.72 13.57 14.68
C THR A 76 -0.59 14.31 15.37
N GLY A 77 0.16 15.13 14.62
CA GLY A 77 1.28 15.91 15.16
C GLY A 77 1.73 17.03 14.22
N THR A 78 2.58 17.92 14.72
CA THR A 78 3.17 19.01 13.92
C THR A 78 4.44 18.51 13.21
N VAL A 79 4.49 18.67 11.89
CA VAL A 79 5.69 18.34 11.11
C VAL A 79 6.72 19.46 11.22
N ILE A 80 7.88 19.18 11.82
CA ILE A 80 8.92 20.18 12.09
C ILE A 80 9.94 20.25 10.95
N ARG A 81 10.25 19.12 10.30
CA ARG A 81 11.25 19.03 9.24
C ARG A 81 10.91 17.92 8.26
N THR A 82 11.12 18.18 6.98
CA THR A 82 11.11 17.19 5.91
C THR A 82 12.54 17.00 5.37
N THR A 83 12.85 15.79 4.90
CA THR A 83 14.14 15.48 4.26
C THR A 83 13.98 15.43 2.75
N VAL A 84 15.11 15.45 2.03
CA VAL A 84 15.11 15.23 0.58
C VAL A 84 14.61 13.83 0.23
N MET A 85 14.02 13.70 -0.96
CA MET A 85 13.54 12.41 -1.46
C MET A 85 14.71 11.43 -1.65
N LYS A 86 14.56 10.20 -1.18
CA LYS A 86 15.53 9.12 -1.39
C LYS A 86 14.97 8.14 -2.42
N MET A 87 15.71 7.92 -3.50
CA MET A 87 15.37 6.90 -4.50
C MET A 87 15.70 5.52 -3.91
N LEU A 88 14.74 4.60 -3.96
CA LEU A 88 14.92 3.19 -3.58
C LEU A 88 15.06 2.36 -4.85
N GLU A 89 16.00 1.43 -4.85
CA GLU A 89 16.22 0.49 -5.95
C GLU A 89 15.22 -0.66 -5.84
N TYR A 90 14.33 -0.79 -6.82
CA TYR A 90 13.34 -1.87 -6.90
C TYR A 90 13.90 -3.08 -7.66
N GLU A 91 14.52 -2.82 -8.80
CA GLU A 91 15.09 -3.82 -9.69
C GLU A 91 16.47 -3.35 -10.16
N LYS A 92 17.32 -4.32 -10.48
CA LYS A 92 18.65 -4.08 -11.02
C LYS A 92 18.95 -4.99 -12.19
N ASP A 93 19.45 -4.40 -13.27
CA ASP A 93 19.97 -5.13 -14.42
C ASP A 93 21.42 -5.57 -14.17
N TYR A 94 21.68 -6.84 -14.39
CA TYR A 94 23.01 -7.45 -14.33
C TYR A 94 23.43 -7.94 -15.69
N ILE A 95 24.71 -7.75 -16.00
CA ILE A 95 25.31 -8.23 -17.26
C ILE A 95 26.27 -9.36 -16.92
N CYS A 96 26.01 -10.55 -17.48
CA CYS A 96 26.94 -11.66 -17.35
C CYS A 96 28.25 -11.35 -18.09
N ALA A 97 29.40 -11.40 -17.41
CA ALA A 97 30.69 -11.11 -18.01
C ALA A 97 31.08 -12.09 -19.15
N LYS A 98 30.57 -13.34 -19.11
CA LYS A 98 30.95 -14.39 -20.07
C LYS A 98 30.09 -14.38 -21.33
N CYS A 99 28.77 -14.37 -21.19
CA CYS A 99 27.84 -14.45 -22.32
C CYS A 99 27.18 -13.11 -22.69
N ARG A 100 27.45 -12.04 -21.92
CA ARG A 100 26.89 -10.69 -22.08
C ARG A 100 25.36 -10.61 -22.02
N SER A 101 24.70 -11.66 -21.55
CA SER A 101 23.25 -11.64 -21.32
C SER A 101 22.91 -10.69 -20.18
N ILE A 102 21.89 -9.86 -20.40
CA ILE A 102 21.32 -8.94 -19.41
C ILE A 102 20.17 -9.68 -18.72
N PHE A 103 20.13 -9.64 -17.40
CA PHE A 103 19.02 -10.15 -16.61
C PHE A 103 18.67 -9.18 -15.49
N THR A 104 17.38 -8.91 -15.32
CA THR A 104 16.83 -8.02 -14.29
C THR A 104 16.53 -8.85 -13.05
N VAL A 105 16.93 -8.34 -11.88
CA VAL A 105 16.68 -8.98 -10.58
C VAL A 105 15.97 -7.98 -9.67
N GLU A 106 14.82 -8.37 -9.14
CA GLU A 106 14.11 -7.62 -8.09
C GLU A 106 14.90 -7.69 -6.78
N VAL A 107 15.04 -6.55 -6.11
CA VAL A 107 15.66 -6.46 -4.80
C VAL A 107 14.70 -7.08 -3.78
N LEU A 108 15.17 -8.08 -3.03
CA LEU A 108 14.43 -8.63 -1.88
C LEU A 108 14.26 -7.53 -0.83
N THR A 109 13.15 -6.81 -0.87
CA THR A 109 12.70 -6.02 0.28
C THR A 109 12.25 -7.02 1.35
N LEU A 110 13.05 -7.17 2.40
CA LEU A 110 12.63 -7.84 3.64
C LEU A 110 11.39 -7.07 4.15
N ASN A 111 10.21 -7.63 3.91
CA ASN A 111 8.98 -7.31 4.63
C ASN A 111 8.84 -8.30 5.78
#